data_AF-A0A2N1NKA4-F1
#
_entry.id   AF-A0A2N1NKA4-F1
#
_cell.length_a   1.000
_cell.length_b   1.000
_cell.length_c   1.000
_cell.angle_alpha   90.00
_cell.angle_beta   90.00
_cell.angle_gamma   90.00
#
_symmetry.space_group_name_H-M   'P 1'
#
loop_
_entity.id
_entity.type
_entity.pdbx_description
1 polymer ?
#
loop_
_entity_poly.entity_id
_entity_poly.type
_entity_poly.pdbx_seq_one_letter_code
_entity_poly.pdbx_strand_id
1 'polypeptide(L)'
;MSFRKRAKTNKANAVTIYTRIKEHPDVFRVENSLLFCNYCDLSVEWRHKSTVDSHCLGKKHLAQKKIYEANKNKKNQQSLETTLLAAESKREVVESLIQAFANANIPLEKINYLLPFFKKYLKEGGAIPQAPTLRQLYLPSVFENHTKTLLSIFNSKPVCIIMDELSDDCARSVVNTLFAYRQDTKLVS
;
A
#
# COMPACT_ATOMS: atom_id res chain seq x y z
N MET A 1 53.02 65.71 13.89
CA MET A 1 52.26 64.55 14.42
C MET A 1 50.82 64.66 13.92
N SER A 2 50.43 63.85 12.94
CA SER A 2 49.13 63.94 12.26
C SER A 2 48.13 62.97 12.90
N PHE A 3 47.08 63.51 13.53
CA PHE A 3 45.95 62.73 14.04
C PHE A 3 45.01 62.40 12.89
N ARG A 4 45.09 61.17 12.34
CA ARG A 4 44.06 60.63 11.45
C ARG A 4 42.89 60.11 12.28
N LYS A 5 41.80 60.88 12.33
CA LYS A 5 40.49 60.43 12.82
C LYS A 5 40.02 59.26 11.95
N ARG A 6 39.89 58.07 12.54
CA ARG A 6 39.18 56.93 11.93
C ARG A 6 37.71 57.31 11.77
N ALA A 7 37.25 57.46 10.54
CA ALA A 7 35.83 57.49 10.24
C ALA A 7 35.23 56.11 10.56
N LYS A 8 34.35 56.05 11.56
CA LYS A 8 33.48 54.89 11.78
C LYS A 8 32.49 54.84 10.61
N THR A 9 32.71 53.93 9.67
CA THR A 9 31.68 53.59 8.68
C THR A 9 30.61 52.76 9.39
N ASN A 10 29.42 53.36 9.57
CA ASN A 10 28.23 52.62 9.96
C ASN A 10 27.92 51.59 8.87
N LYS A 11 28.14 50.30 9.17
CA LYS A 11 27.58 49.20 8.36
C LYS A 11 26.05 49.28 8.48
N ALA A 12 25.41 49.94 7.52
CA ALA A 12 23.99 49.74 7.30
C ALA A 12 23.78 48.24 7.04
N ASN A 13 22.87 47.61 7.79
CA ASN A 13 22.52 46.19 7.62
C ASN A 13 22.08 45.97 6.17
N ALA A 14 22.97 45.43 5.34
CA ALA A 14 22.65 45.09 3.96
C ALA A 14 21.53 44.05 3.97
N VAL A 15 20.36 44.41 3.45
CA VAL A 15 19.25 43.49 3.27
C VAL A 15 19.72 42.39 2.32
N THR A 16 19.56 41.14 2.70
CA THR A 16 19.87 39.97 1.87
C THR A 16 18.60 39.15 1.64
N ILE A 17 18.63 38.25 0.65
CA ILE A 17 17.55 37.27 0.39
C ILE A 17 17.19 36.51 1.68
N TYR A 18 18.21 36.11 2.45
CA TYR A 18 18.04 35.40 3.71
C TYR A 18 17.35 36.24 4.79
N THR A 19 17.47 37.57 4.73
CA THR A 19 16.72 38.47 5.62
C THR A 19 15.22 38.35 5.40
N ARG A 20 14.76 38.21 4.14
CA ARG A 20 13.33 38.05 3.81
C ARG A 20 12.78 36.67 4.19
N ILE A 21 13.60 35.62 4.07
CA ILE A 21 13.24 34.28 4.54
C ILE A 21 13.04 34.26 6.06
N LYS A 22 13.88 35.00 6.79
CA LYS A 22 13.74 35.11 8.24
C LYS A 22 12.50 35.90 8.66
N GLU A 23 12.08 36.90 7.89
CA GLU A 23 10.85 37.66 8.13
C GLU A 23 9.58 36.85 7.82
N HIS A 24 9.63 35.95 6.84
CA HIS A 24 8.50 35.13 6.38
C HIS A 24 8.88 33.64 6.39
N PRO A 25 8.97 33.01 7.59
CA PRO A 25 9.35 31.61 7.71
C PRO A 25 8.37 30.71 6.97
N ASP A 26 8.90 29.66 6.33
CA ASP A 26 8.18 28.63 5.57
C ASP A 26 7.42 29.09 4.31
N VAL A 27 7.43 30.40 4.00
CA VAL A 27 6.77 30.94 2.80
C VAL A 27 7.67 30.86 1.57
N PHE A 28 8.96 31.13 1.76
CA PHE A 28 9.91 31.29 0.66
C PHE A 28 11.09 30.31 0.72
N ARG A 29 11.63 29.97 -0.45
CA ARG A 29 12.88 29.24 -0.65
C ARG A 29 13.82 30.02 -1.58
N VAL A 30 15.12 29.76 -1.51
CA VAL A 30 16.09 30.31 -2.47
C VAL A 30 16.36 29.28 -3.56
N GLU A 31 16.14 29.65 -4.82
CA GLU A 31 16.61 28.90 -5.97
C GLU A 31 17.36 29.84 -6.91
N ASN A 32 18.59 29.49 -7.28
CA ASN A 32 19.42 30.27 -8.22
C ASN A 32 19.53 31.77 -7.88
N SER A 33 19.68 32.11 -6.60
CA SER A 33 19.71 33.49 -6.10
C SER A 33 18.42 34.30 -6.31
N LEU A 34 17.29 33.63 -6.54
CA LEU A 34 15.94 34.21 -6.56
C LEU A 34 15.14 33.74 -5.35
N LEU A 35 14.23 34.58 -4.87
CA LEU A 35 13.29 34.25 -3.80
C LEU A 35 12.04 33.64 -4.43
N PHE A 36 11.81 32.35 -4.20
CA PHE A 36 10.66 31.61 -4.72
C PHE A 36 9.62 31.37 -3.62
N CYS A 37 8.34 31.58 -3.94
CA CYS A 37 7.24 31.27 -3.04
C CYS A 37 6.84 29.80 -3.14
N ASN A 38 6.78 29.10 -2.00
CA ASN A 38 6.43 27.67 -1.94
C ASN A 38 4.97 27.38 -2.32
N TYR A 39 4.07 28.35 -2.10
CA TYR A 39 2.63 28.17 -2.36
C TYR A 39 2.23 28.58 -3.77
N CYS A 40 2.88 29.61 -4.32
CA CYS A 40 2.54 30.17 -5.61
C CYS A 40 3.41 29.62 -6.76
N ASP A 41 4.57 29.05 -6.44
CA ASP A 41 5.62 28.64 -7.38
C ASP A 41 6.05 29.77 -8.33
N LEU A 42 6.10 30.99 -7.78
CA LEU A 42 6.48 32.21 -8.47
C LEU A 42 7.73 32.81 -7.82
N SER A 43 8.61 33.38 -8.64
CA SER A 43 9.71 34.22 -8.15
C SER A 43 9.19 35.58 -7.71
N VAL A 44 9.73 36.09 -6.60
CA VAL A 44 9.37 37.38 -6.00
C VAL A 44 10.62 38.21 -5.82
N GLU A 45 10.58 39.48 -6.24
CA GLU A 45 11.68 40.42 -6.04
C GLU A 45 11.87 40.71 -4.53
N TRP A 46 13.03 40.35 -4.00
CA TRP A 46 13.30 40.37 -2.55
C TRP A 46 13.83 41.71 -2.03
N ARG A 47 14.32 42.58 -2.94
CA ARG A 47 14.98 43.86 -2.61
C ARG A 47 14.05 44.79 -1.84
N HIS A 48 12.78 44.84 -2.22
CA HIS A 48 11.77 45.70 -1.58
C HIS A 48 10.85 44.89 -0.67
N LYS A 49 10.81 45.28 0.61
CA LYS A 49 9.93 44.63 1.60
C LYS A 49 8.46 44.69 1.20
N SER A 50 8.03 45.83 0.67
CA SER A 50 6.65 46.04 0.20
C SER A 50 6.23 45.05 -0.90
N THR A 51 7.15 44.66 -1.79
CA THR A 51 6.89 43.66 -2.84
C THR A 51 6.68 42.27 -2.25
N VAL A 52 7.48 41.90 -1.24
CA VAL A 52 7.34 40.61 -0.55
C VAL A 52 6.05 40.58 0.28
N ASP A 53 5.78 41.64 1.04
CA ASP A 53 4.59 41.73 1.90
C ASP A 53 3.31 41.78 1.07
N SER A 54 3.28 42.54 -0.04
CA SER A 54 2.12 42.58 -0.95
C SER A 54 1.87 41.25 -1.65
N HIS A 55 2.93 40.48 -1.95
CA HIS A 55 2.77 39.11 -2.44
C HIS A 55 2.09 38.22 -1.38
N CYS A 56 2.58 38.21 -0.15
CA CYS A 56 2.03 37.39 0.94
C CYS A 56 0.58 37.75 1.30
N LEU A 57 0.24 39.05 1.26
CA LEU A 57 -1.11 39.55 1.52
C LEU A 57 -2.04 39.48 0.30
N GLY A 58 -1.50 39.11 -0.87
CA GLY A 58 -2.26 39.02 -2.11
C GLY A 58 -3.34 37.95 -2.07
N LYS A 59 -4.52 38.24 -2.63
CA LYS A 59 -5.66 37.30 -2.71
C LYS A 59 -5.28 35.96 -3.35
N LYS A 60 -4.43 35.99 -4.38
CA LYS A 60 -3.93 34.78 -5.08
C LYS A 60 -3.11 33.88 -4.14
N HIS A 61 -2.18 34.49 -3.38
CA HIS A 61 -1.36 33.78 -2.41
C HIS A 61 -2.20 33.13 -1.33
N LEU A 62 -3.14 33.88 -0.72
CA LEU A 62 -4.01 33.36 0.33
C LEU A 62 -4.88 32.20 -0.16
N ALA A 63 -5.39 32.25 -1.40
CA ALA A 63 -6.13 31.14 -2.00
C ALA A 63 -5.25 29.91 -2.21
N GLN A 64 -4.05 30.07 -2.78
CA GLN A 64 -3.11 28.97 -3.02
C GLN A 64 -2.58 28.36 -1.72
N LYS A 65 -2.29 29.18 -0.72
CA LYS A 65 -1.88 28.73 0.62
C LYS A 65 -2.96 27.84 1.26
N LYS A 66 -4.22 28.26 1.22
CA LYS A 66 -5.35 27.43 1.71
C LYS A 66 -5.45 26.09 0.99
N ILE A 67 -5.28 26.07 -0.32
CA ILE A 67 -5.28 24.82 -1.12
C ILE A 67 -4.10 23.93 -0.73
N TYR A 68 -2.92 24.51 -0.57
CA TYR A 68 -1.71 23.79 -0.18
C TYR A 68 -1.84 23.17 1.22
N GLU A 69 -2.33 23.93 2.19
CA GLU A 69 -2.58 23.45 3.56
C GLU A 69 -3.65 22.35 3.60
N ALA A 70 -4.74 22.50 2.84
CA ALA A 70 -5.77 21.47 2.70
C ALA A 70 -5.23 20.17 2.05
N ASN A 71 -4.29 20.30 1.11
CA ASN A 71 -3.65 19.17 0.45
C ASN A 71 -2.53 18.54 1.30
N LYS A 72 -1.83 19.32 2.14
CA LYS A 72 -0.80 18.82 3.07
C LYS A 72 -1.41 17.81 4.05
N ASN A 73 -2.64 18.04 4.49
CA ASN A 73 -3.39 17.09 5.33
C ASN A 73 -3.88 15.84 4.57
N LYS A 74 -3.89 15.86 3.24
CA LYS A 74 -4.32 14.74 2.38
C LYS A 74 -3.15 13.95 1.77
N LYS A 75 -1.94 14.51 1.72
CA LYS A 75 -0.73 13.84 1.22
C LYS A 75 -0.10 12.96 2.31
N ASN A 76 -0.77 11.88 2.67
CA ASN A 76 -0.04 10.69 3.09
C ASN A 76 0.55 10.09 1.81
N GLN A 77 1.74 10.56 1.40
CA GLN A 77 2.52 9.80 0.42
C GLN A 77 2.85 8.46 1.07
N GLN A 78 2.12 7.41 0.70
CA GLN A 78 2.40 6.06 1.14
C GLN A 78 3.79 5.69 0.61
N SER A 79 4.68 5.28 1.50
CA SER A 79 5.97 4.75 1.08
C SER A 79 5.75 3.45 0.28
N LEU A 80 6.71 3.08 -0.57
CA LEU A 80 6.69 1.80 -1.28
C LEU A 80 6.52 0.63 -0.31
N GLU A 81 7.21 0.69 0.83
CA GLU A 81 7.13 -0.31 1.91
C GLU A 81 5.72 -0.43 2.49
N THR A 82 5.06 0.70 2.79
CA THR A 82 3.68 0.71 3.28
C THR A 82 2.70 0.10 2.26
N THR A 83 2.97 0.28 0.97
CA THR A 83 2.13 -0.26 -0.12
C THR A 83 2.31 -1.76 -0.27
N LEU A 84 3.55 -2.26 -0.15
CA LEU A 84 3.86 -3.69 -0.18
C LEU A 84 3.24 -4.42 1.01
N LEU A 85 3.40 -3.90 2.23
CA LEU A 85 2.81 -4.48 3.43
C LEU A 85 1.27 -4.56 3.33
N ALA A 86 0.64 -3.53 2.77
CA ALA A 86 -0.81 -3.55 2.54
C ALA A 86 -1.22 -4.57 1.46
N ALA A 87 -0.41 -4.79 0.42
CA ALA A 87 -0.68 -5.81 -0.59
C ALA A 87 -0.52 -7.23 -0.04
N GLU A 88 0.51 -7.46 0.77
CA GLU A 88 0.75 -8.75 1.45
C GLU A 88 -0.38 -9.10 2.40
N SER A 89 -0.78 -8.15 3.26
CA SER A 89 -1.90 -8.32 4.18
C SER A 89 -3.20 -8.70 3.47
N LYS A 90 -3.50 -8.08 2.32
CA LYS A 90 -4.67 -8.43 1.51
C LYS A 90 -4.58 -9.84 0.93
N ARG A 91 -3.41 -10.23 0.43
CA ARG A 91 -3.19 -11.58 -0.11
C ARG A 91 -3.37 -12.64 0.98
N GLU A 92 -2.81 -12.42 2.17
CA GLU A 92 -2.94 -13.33 3.31
C GLU A 92 -4.39 -13.58 3.71
N VAL A 93 -5.21 -12.52 3.77
CA VAL A 93 -6.65 -12.63 4.05
C VAL A 93 -7.36 -13.49 2.99
N VAL A 94 -7.03 -13.29 1.70
CA VAL A 94 -7.64 -14.02 0.60
C VAL A 94 -7.24 -15.50 0.62
N GLU A 95 -5.95 -15.81 0.81
CA GLU A 95 -5.44 -17.19 0.86
C GLU A 95 -6.03 -17.95 2.06
N SER A 96 -6.07 -17.32 3.23
CA SER A 96 -6.67 -17.89 4.45
C SER A 96 -8.15 -18.22 4.27
N LEU A 97 -8.88 -17.35 3.56
CA LEU A 97 -10.29 -17.56 3.26
C LEU A 97 -10.52 -18.74 2.31
N ILE A 98 -9.70 -18.86 1.25
CA ILE A 98 -9.76 -20.01 0.33
C ILE A 98 -9.52 -21.30 1.10
N GLN A 99 -8.51 -21.32 1.98
CA GLN A 99 -8.19 -22.50 2.79
C GLN A 99 -9.33 -22.87 3.75
N ALA A 100 -9.97 -21.89 4.40
CA ALA A 100 -11.13 -22.13 5.25
C ALA A 100 -12.31 -22.72 4.47
N PHE A 101 -12.59 -22.21 3.26
CA PHE A 101 -13.65 -22.73 2.40
C PHE A 101 -13.35 -24.15 1.94
N ALA A 102 -12.11 -24.42 1.53
CA ALA A 102 -11.69 -25.77 1.13
C ALA A 102 -11.83 -26.77 2.29
N ASN A 103 -11.38 -26.40 3.50
CA ASN A 103 -11.49 -27.24 4.68
C ASN A 103 -12.95 -27.51 5.09
N ALA A 104 -13.84 -26.54 4.87
CA ALA A 104 -15.27 -26.66 5.14
C ALA A 104 -16.06 -27.32 3.98
N ASN A 105 -15.37 -27.73 2.90
CA ASN A 105 -16.00 -28.24 1.68
C ASN A 105 -17.05 -27.28 1.09
N ILE A 106 -16.79 -25.97 1.16
CA ILE A 106 -17.67 -24.92 0.64
C ILE A 106 -17.17 -24.47 -0.73
N PRO A 107 -18.00 -24.54 -1.79
CA PRO A 107 -17.63 -24.05 -3.11
C PRO A 107 -17.32 -22.55 -3.11
N LEU A 108 -16.25 -22.15 -3.80
CA LEU A 108 -15.81 -20.74 -3.86
C LEU A 108 -16.87 -19.82 -4.49
N GLU A 109 -17.76 -20.33 -5.33
CA GLU A 109 -18.90 -19.59 -5.92
C GLU A 109 -19.78 -18.95 -4.85
N LYS A 110 -19.88 -19.59 -3.66
CA LYS A 110 -20.69 -19.09 -2.55
C LYS A 110 -20.18 -17.78 -1.98
N ILE A 111 -18.91 -17.45 -2.21
CA ILE A 111 -18.31 -16.22 -1.71
C ILE A 111 -19.01 -14.96 -2.23
N ASN A 112 -19.54 -15.01 -3.47
CA ASN A 112 -20.15 -13.85 -4.13
C ASN A 112 -21.35 -13.33 -3.34
N TYR A 113 -22.09 -14.23 -2.66
CA TYR A 113 -23.21 -13.88 -1.80
C TYR A 113 -22.77 -13.29 -0.44
N LEU A 114 -21.54 -13.59 -0.02
CA LEU A 114 -20.97 -13.14 1.26
C LEU A 114 -20.18 -11.83 1.12
N LEU A 115 -19.81 -11.41 -0.10
CA LEU A 115 -19.09 -10.16 -0.35
C LEU A 115 -19.76 -8.93 0.28
N PRO A 116 -21.09 -8.72 0.23
CA PRO A 116 -21.72 -7.57 0.88
C PRO A 116 -21.54 -7.61 2.41
N PHE A 117 -21.61 -8.79 3.01
CA PHE A 117 -21.38 -9.00 4.44
C PHE A 117 -19.93 -8.68 4.80
N PHE A 118 -18.96 -9.22 4.07
CA PHE A 118 -17.54 -8.97 4.31
C PHE A 118 -17.20 -7.49 4.20
N LYS A 119 -17.68 -6.81 3.13
CA LYS A 119 -17.47 -5.37 2.93
C LYS A 119 -18.05 -4.51 4.06
N LYS A 120 -19.16 -4.94 4.67
CA LYS A 120 -19.85 -4.17 5.71
C LYS A 120 -19.22 -4.35 7.10
N TYR A 121 -18.76 -5.56 7.41
CA TYR A 121 -18.39 -5.92 8.79
C TYR A 121 -16.89 -6.21 8.99
N LEU A 122 -16.10 -6.40 7.93
CA LEU A 122 -14.67 -6.72 8.02
C LEU A 122 -13.82 -5.56 7.48
N LYS A 123 -12.75 -5.20 8.22
CA LYS A 123 -11.82 -4.11 7.84
C LYS A 123 -11.18 -4.34 6.45
N GLU A 124 -10.77 -5.58 6.17
CA GLU A 124 -10.20 -5.99 4.87
C GLU A 124 -11.21 -6.73 3.99
N GLY A 125 -12.50 -6.72 4.33
CA GLY A 125 -13.52 -7.45 3.56
C GLY A 125 -13.72 -6.90 2.15
N GLY A 126 -13.33 -5.64 1.91
CA GLY A 126 -13.29 -5.03 0.58
C GLY A 126 -12.16 -5.55 -0.31
N ALA A 127 -11.14 -6.21 0.25
CA ALA A 127 -10.03 -6.78 -0.50
C ALA A 127 -10.37 -8.14 -1.14
N ILE A 128 -11.44 -8.81 -0.67
CA ILE A 128 -11.84 -10.13 -1.15
C ILE A 128 -12.45 -10.00 -2.55
N PRO A 129 -11.84 -10.62 -3.58
CA PRO A 129 -12.35 -10.55 -4.94
C PRO A 129 -13.48 -11.56 -5.18
N GLN A 130 -14.09 -11.49 -6.36
CA GLN A 130 -15.13 -12.44 -6.76
C GLN A 130 -14.57 -13.84 -7.03
N ALA A 131 -15.45 -14.83 -6.99
CA ALA A 131 -15.11 -16.24 -7.19
C ALA A 131 -14.26 -16.54 -8.45
N PRO A 132 -14.51 -15.94 -9.63
CA PRO A 132 -13.68 -16.20 -10.82
C PRO A 132 -12.22 -15.78 -10.62
N THR A 133 -12.01 -14.60 -10.02
CA THR A 133 -10.67 -14.07 -9.72
C THR A 133 -9.96 -14.93 -8.68
N LEU A 134 -10.67 -15.41 -7.65
CA LEU A 134 -10.10 -16.36 -6.68
C LEU A 134 -9.60 -17.62 -7.36
N ARG A 135 -10.42 -18.22 -8.23
CA ARG A 135 -10.06 -19.46 -8.93
C ARG A 135 -8.88 -19.29 -9.88
N GLN A 136 -8.78 -18.15 -10.57
CA GLN A 136 -7.76 -17.94 -11.58
C GLN A 136 -6.43 -17.47 -11.00
N LEU A 137 -6.45 -16.56 -10.02
CA LEU A 137 -5.24 -15.88 -9.56
C LEU A 137 -4.70 -16.40 -8.22
N TYR A 138 -5.57 -16.83 -7.31
CA TYR A 138 -5.18 -17.13 -5.92
C TYR A 138 -5.19 -18.64 -5.63
N LEU A 139 -6.20 -19.36 -6.12
CA LEU A 139 -6.36 -20.79 -5.89
C LEU A 139 -5.15 -21.63 -6.34
N PRO A 140 -4.49 -21.37 -7.50
CA PRO A 140 -3.32 -22.12 -7.89
C PRO A 140 -2.17 -22.02 -6.87
N SER A 141 -1.90 -20.81 -6.37
CA SER A 141 -0.88 -20.57 -5.33
C SER A 141 -1.17 -21.35 -4.05
N VAL A 142 -2.41 -21.29 -3.56
CA VAL A 142 -2.84 -22.02 -2.35
C VAL A 142 -2.70 -23.53 -2.56
N PHE A 143 -3.11 -24.03 -3.72
CA PHE A 143 -3.01 -25.45 -4.07
C PHE A 143 -1.56 -25.94 -4.13
N GLU A 144 -0.66 -25.18 -4.76
CA GLU A 144 0.76 -25.51 -4.81
C GLU A 144 1.40 -25.54 -3.41
N ASN A 145 1.08 -24.56 -2.56
CA ASN A 145 1.57 -24.53 -1.18
C ASN A 145 1.06 -25.72 -0.37
N HIS A 146 -0.20 -26.10 -0.56
CA HIS A 146 -0.75 -27.30 0.05
C HIS A 146 -0.04 -28.57 -0.45
N THR A 147 0.21 -28.66 -1.76
CA THR A 147 0.94 -29.77 -2.38
C THR A 147 2.36 -29.88 -1.83
N LYS A 148 3.09 -28.77 -1.70
CA LYS A 148 4.43 -28.74 -1.08
C LYS A 148 4.40 -29.22 0.37
N THR A 149 3.36 -28.85 1.12
CA THR A 149 3.16 -29.32 2.50
C THR A 149 2.95 -30.83 2.53
N LEU A 150 2.09 -31.38 1.67
CA LEU A 150 1.88 -32.82 1.55
C LEU A 150 3.16 -33.56 1.14
N LEU A 151 3.90 -33.03 0.16
CA LEU A 151 5.19 -33.58 -0.25
C LEU A 151 6.15 -33.63 0.94
N SER A 152 6.26 -32.57 1.74
CA SER A 152 7.10 -32.59 2.94
C SER A 152 6.63 -33.62 3.98
N ILE A 153 5.33 -33.89 4.08
CA ILE A 153 4.79 -34.90 4.99
C ILE A 153 5.15 -36.30 4.52
N PHE A 154 5.01 -36.60 3.22
CA PHE A 154 5.19 -37.94 2.66
C PHE A 154 6.59 -38.24 2.15
N ASN A 155 7.48 -37.23 2.06
CA ASN A 155 8.81 -37.40 1.51
C ASN A 155 9.56 -38.52 2.26
N SER A 156 10.07 -39.49 1.49
CA SER A 156 10.82 -40.65 1.99
C SER A 156 10.07 -41.53 2.99
N LYS A 157 8.74 -41.49 3.02
CA LYS A 157 7.89 -42.33 3.86
C LYS A 157 7.05 -43.29 3.01
N PRO A 158 6.84 -44.53 3.46
CA PRO A 158 6.01 -45.48 2.73
C PRO A 158 4.55 -45.01 2.75
N VAL A 159 3.91 -45.05 1.58
CA VAL A 159 2.50 -44.74 1.37
C VAL A 159 1.87 -45.96 0.68
N CYS A 160 0.67 -46.34 1.11
CA CYS A 160 -0.08 -47.43 0.49
C CYS A 160 -1.30 -46.86 -0.24
N ILE A 161 -1.45 -47.19 -1.52
CA ILE A 161 -2.61 -46.84 -2.34
C ILE A 161 -3.16 -48.16 -2.86
N ILE A 162 -4.42 -48.45 -2.54
CA ILE A 162 -5.14 -49.62 -3.04
C ILE A 162 -6.20 -49.09 -3.99
N MET A 163 -6.20 -49.60 -5.22
CA MET A 163 -7.15 -49.22 -6.25
C MET A 163 -7.99 -50.44 -6.59
N ASP A 164 -9.31 -50.27 -6.58
CA ASP A 164 -10.28 -51.30 -6.91
C ASP A 164 -11.25 -50.76 -7.96
N GLU A 165 -11.33 -51.42 -9.12
CA GLU A 165 -12.23 -51.03 -10.20
C GLU A 165 -13.50 -51.87 -10.11
N LEU A 166 -14.64 -51.20 -9.94
CA LEU A 166 -15.96 -51.79 -9.87
C LEU A 166 -16.88 -51.14 -10.91
N SER A 167 -18.04 -51.75 -11.17
CA SER A 167 -19.11 -51.11 -11.95
C SER A 167 -20.21 -50.65 -11.00
N ASP A 168 -20.73 -49.44 -11.21
CA ASP A 168 -21.92 -48.96 -10.49
C ASP A 168 -23.21 -49.64 -11.01
N ASP A 169 -24.34 -49.31 -10.38
CA ASP A 169 -25.67 -49.77 -10.76
C ASP A 169 -26.10 -49.35 -12.18
N CYS A 170 -25.42 -48.35 -12.75
CA CYS A 170 -25.60 -47.83 -14.10
C CYS A 170 -24.58 -48.41 -15.10
N ALA A 171 -23.81 -49.44 -14.71
CA ALA A 171 -22.74 -50.06 -15.51
C ALA A 171 -21.60 -49.09 -15.92
N ARG A 172 -21.39 -48.01 -15.16
CA ARG A 172 -20.24 -47.13 -15.33
C ARG A 172 -19.07 -47.67 -14.51
N SER A 173 -17.87 -47.66 -15.09
CA SER A 173 -16.65 -47.97 -14.35
C SER A 173 -16.41 -46.93 -13.26
N VAL A 174 -16.24 -47.40 -12.02
CA VAL A 174 -15.91 -46.62 -10.84
C VAL A 174 -14.61 -47.17 -10.26
N VAL A 175 -13.64 -46.31 -9.99
CA VAL A 175 -12.39 -46.68 -9.34
C VAL A 175 -12.42 -46.20 -7.90
N ASN A 176 -12.52 -47.15 -6.97
CA ASN A 176 -12.37 -46.88 -5.55
C ASN A 176 -10.89 -46.79 -5.21
N THR A 177 -10.47 -45.62 -4.68
CA THR A 177 -9.10 -45.43 -4.22
C THR A 177 -9.07 -45.39 -2.69
N LEU A 178 -8.40 -46.35 -2.09
CA LEU A 178 -8.12 -46.38 -0.66
C LEU A 178 -6.70 -45.87 -0.42
N PHE A 179 -6.59 -44.82 0.38
CA PHE A 179 -5.33 -44.28 0.82
C PHE A 179 -5.05 -44.73 2.25
N ALA A 180 -3.93 -45.41 2.46
CA ALA A 180 -3.47 -45.84 3.77
C ALA A 180 -2.09 -45.26 4.09
N TYR A 181 -1.99 -44.60 5.23
CA TYR A 181 -0.75 -44.01 5.71
C TYR A 181 -0.63 -44.21 7.22
N ARG A 182 0.43 -44.91 7.64
CA ARG A 182 0.65 -45.33 9.02
C ARG A 182 -0.52 -46.18 9.55
N GLN A 183 -1.27 -45.68 10.53
CA GLN A 183 -2.41 -46.35 11.15
C GLN A 183 -3.77 -45.83 10.63
N ASP A 184 -3.74 -44.83 9.74
CA ASP A 184 -4.94 -44.19 9.22
C ASP A 184 -5.24 -44.70 7.79
N THR A 185 -6.48 -45.13 7.58
CA THR A 185 -7.00 -45.50 6.26
C THR A 185 -8.19 -44.63 5.92
N LYS A 186 -8.18 -44.01 4.74
CA LYS A 186 -9.26 -43.15 4.26
C LYS A 186 -9.67 -43.58 2.85
N LEU A 187 -10.98 -43.75 2.65
CA LEU A 187 -11.55 -43.90 1.31
C LEU A 187 -11.53 -42.54 0.61
N VAL A 188 -10.94 -42.51 -0.57
CA VAL A 188 -10.87 -41.38 -1.48
C VAL A 188 -11.75 -41.74 -2.68
N SER A 189 -13.07 -41.62 -2.47
CA SER A 189 -14.09 -41.77 -3.52
C SER A 189 -14.27 -40.45 -4.28
#